data_AF-A0A444JKC6-F1
#
_entry.id   AF-A0A444JKC6-F1
#
_cell.length_a   1.000
_cell.length_b   1.000
_cell.length_c   1.000
_cell.angle_alpha   90.00
_cell.angle_beta   90.00
_cell.angle_gamma   90.00
#
_symmetry.space_group_name_H-M   'P 1'
#
loop_
_entity.id
_entity.type
_entity.pdbx_description
1 polymer ?
#
loop_
_entity_poly.entity_id
_entity_poly.type
_entity_poly.pdbx_seq_one_letter_code
_entity_poly.pdbx_strand_id
1 'polypeptide(L)' 'MMTRCTQFESITDGNMNEDLETYDGWKMIYVSEYTTTNKVNTSIVMCFEKEQMSQKLPPRLTSIYR' A
#
# COMPACT_ATOMS: atom_id res chain seq x y z
N MET A 1 5.31 3.21 10.95
CA MET A 1 4.88 2.41 9.80
C MET A 1 3.49 2.87 9.39
N MET A 2 3.20 3.02 8.10
CA MET A 2 1.86 3.30 7.60
C MET A 2 1.34 2.09 6.86
N THR A 3 0.18 1.58 7.27
CA THR A 3 -0.50 0.44 6.62
C THR A 3 -1.73 0.96 5.88
N ARG A 4 -1.94 0.49 4.66
CA ARG A 4 -3.13 0.79 3.84
C ARG A 4 -3.66 -0.48 3.23
N CYS A 5 -4.97 -0.69 3.33
CA CYS A 5 -5.66 -1.82 2.74
C CYS A 5 -6.64 -1.34 1.67
N THR A 6 -6.63 -2.01 0.53
CA THR A 6 -7.48 -1.71 -0.63
C THR A 6 -8.22 -2.98 -1.03
N GLN A 7 -9.47 -2.82 -1.46
CA GLN A 7 -10.28 -3.90 -2.00
C GLN A 7 -10.41 -3.71 -3.51
N PHE A 8 -10.25 -4.79 -4.26
CA PHE A 8 -10.37 -4.88 -5.70
C PHE A 8 -11.46 -5.89 -6.06
N GLU A 9 -12.16 -5.66 -7.16
CA GLU A 9 -13.13 -6.63 -7.72
C GLU A 9 -12.68 -7.09 -9.11
N SER A 10 -12.57 -8.40 -9.31
CA SER A 10 -11.91 -9.01 -10.47
C SER A 10 -12.70 -8.97 -11.78
N ILE A 11 -13.96 -8.49 -11.77
CA ILE A 11 -14.86 -8.56 -12.95
C ILE A 11 -15.09 -7.21 -13.63
N THR A 12 -14.99 -6.11 -12.90
CA THR A 12 -15.44 -4.79 -13.39
C THR A 12 -14.32 -3.79 -13.57
N ASP A 13 -13.22 -3.94 -12.84
CA ASP A 13 -12.24 -2.87 -12.75
C ASP A 13 -11.01 -3.20 -13.59
N GLY A 14 -11.08 -2.80 -14.87
CA GLY A 14 -9.91 -2.76 -15.77
C GLY A 14 -8.78 -1.83 -15.29
N ASN A 15 -8.97 -1.16 -14.15
CA ASN A 15 -8.07 -0.18 -13.56
C ASN A 15 -7.27 -0.73 -12.37
N MET A 16 -7.36 -2.03 -12.04
CA MET A 16 -6.59 -2.62 -10.93
C MET A 16 -5.08 -2.32 -11.04
N ASN A 17 -4.56 -2.25 -12.26
CA ASN A 17 -3.16 -1.93 -12.49
C ASN A 17 -2.82 -0.47 -12.09
N GLU A 18 -3.67 0.50 -12.43
CA GLU A 18 -3.48 1.91 -12.09
C GLU A 18 -3.53 2.13 -10.56
N ASP A 19 -4.42 1.41 -9.87
CA ASP A 19 -4.52 1.48 -8.42
C ASP A 19 -3.29 0.86 -7.71
N LEU A 20 -2.68 -0.17 -8.31
CA LEU A 20 -1.47 -0.80 -7.79
C LEU A 20 -0.23 0.08 -7.92
N GLU A 21 -0.13 0.92 -8.96
CA GLU A 21 0.96 1.88 -9.13
C GLU A 21 1.07 2.85 -7.95
N THR A 22 -0.06 3.17 -7.29
CA THR A 22 -0.07 4.03 -6.08
C THR A 22 0.69 3.40 -4.90
N TYR A 23 0.84 2.08 -4.92
CA TYR A 23 1.55 1.31 -3.91
C TYR A 23 2.97 0.91 -4.32
N ASP A 24 3.52 1.50 -5.39
CA ASP A 24 4.91 1.28 -5.77
C ASP A 24 5.89 1.68 -4.66
N GLY A 25 6.79 0.76 -4.31
CA GLY A 25 7.72 0.90 -3.19
C GLY A 25 7.09 0.67 -1.81
N TRP A 26 5.83 0.25 -1.73
CA TRP A 26 5.23 -0.28 -0.51
C TRP A 26 5.44 -1.79 -0.43
N LYS A 27 5.58 -2.32 0.79
CA LYS A 27 5.68 -3.75 1.05
C LYS A 27 4.27 -4.33 1.17
N MET A 28 3.89 -5.26 0.30
CA MET A 28 2.67 -6.03 0.50
C MET A 28 2.81 -6.94 1.72
N ILE A 29 1.85 -6.90 2.63
CA ILE A 29 1.88 -7.68 3.88
C ILE A 29 0.76 -8.72 3.99
N TYR A 30 -0.34 -8.51 3.27
CA TYR A 30 -1.51 -9.37 3.35
C TYR A 30 -2.28 -9.33 2.03
N VAL A 31 -2.74 -10.49 1.58
CA VAL A 31 -3.66 -10.63 0.45
C VAL A 31 -4.68 -11.70 0.80
N SER A 32 -5.95 -11.38 0.56
CA SER A 32 -7.07 -12.32 0.73
C SER A 32 -8.01 -12.20 -0.45
N GLU A 33 -8.20 -13.29 -1.14
CA GLU A 33 -9.18 -13.41 -2.21
C GLU A 33 -10.37 -14.22 -1.69
N TYR A 34 -11.57 -13.74 -1.99
CA TYR A 34 -12.78 -14.51 -1.73
C TYR A 34 -13.77 -14.34 -2.87
N THR A 35 -14.38 -15.45 -3.28
CA THR A 35 -15.46 -15.43 -4.24
C THR A 35 -16.73 -14.98 -3.53
N THR A 36 -17.40 -13.96 -4.06
CA THR A 36 -18.68 -13.49 -3.52
C THR A 36 -19.75 -14.58 -3.63
N THR A 37 -20.78 -14.53 -2.77
CA THR A 37 -21.82 -15.56 -2.66
C THR A 37 -22.55 -15.84 -3.97
N ASN A 38 -22.59 -14.87 -4.89
CA ASN A 38 -23.21 -15.02 -6.20
C ASN A 38 -22.36 -15.89 -7.16
N LYS A 39 -21.13 -16.27 -6.79
CA LYS A 39 -20.14 -17.00 -7.62
C LYS A 39 -19.80 -16.31 -8.94
N VAL A 40 -20.30 -15.11 -9.15
CA VAL A 40 -19.99 -14.29 -10.31
C VAL A 40 -18.75 -13.48 -10.00
N ASN A 41 -18.74 -12.69 -8.92
CA ASN A 41 -17.64 -11.76 -8.65
C ASN A 41 -16.61 -12.35 -7.69
N THR A 42 -15.35 -12.04 -7.93
CA THR A 42 -14.25 -12.28 -7.00
C THR A 42 -13.84 -10.94 -6.40
N SER A 43 -13.72 -10.89 -5.07
CA SER A 43 -13.21 -9.72 -4.35
C SER A 43 -11.85 -10.06 -3.74
N ILE A 44 -10.89 -9.15 -3.91
CA ILE A 44 -9.52 -9.30 -3.40
C ILE A 44 -9.25 -8.14 -2.45
N VAL A 45 -8.75 -8.43 -1.24
CA VAL A 45 -8.29 -7.42 -0.29
C VAL A 45 -6.77 -7.51 -0.21
N MET A 46 -6.08 -6.41 -0.47
CA MET A 46 -4.62 -6.31 -0.36
C MET A 46 -4.24 -5.24 0.64
N CYS A 47 -3.31 -5.54 1.54
CA CYS A 47 -2.74 -4.56 2.46
C CYS A 47 -1.25 -4.35 2.20
N PHE A 48 -0.86 -3.09 2.20
CA PHE A 48 0.47 -2.59 1.94
C PHE A 48 0.98 -1.81 3.15
N GLU A 49 2.26 -1.97 3.45
CA GLU A 49 2.97 -1.22 4.47
C GLU A 49 4.08 -0.40 3.84
N LYS A 50 4.17 0.86 4.26
CA LYS A 50 5.31 1.71 3.97
C LYS A 50 5.97 2.09 5.27
N GLU A 51 7.28 1.99 5.30
CA GLU A 51 8.05 2.60 6.36
C GLU A 51 7.80 4.11 6.28
N GLN A 52 7.06 4.63 7.26
CA GLN A 52 7.10 6.07 7.51
C GLN A 52 8.54 6.33 7.88
N MET A 53 9.29 6.96 6.97
CA MET A 53 10.50 7.66 7.34
C MET A 53 10.07 8.79 8.29
N SER A 54 9.78 8.44 9.55
CA SER A 54 9.86 9.36 10.65
C SER A 54 11.28 9.87 10.59
N GLN A 55 11.42 11.13 10.17
CA GLN A 55 12.64 11.91 10.11
C GLN A 55 13.80 11.22 10.83
N LYS A 56 14.66 10.53 10.07
CA LYS A 56 16.09 10.78 10.27
C LYS A 56 16.31 12.23 9.84
N LEU A 57 15.82 13.16 10.67
CA LEU A 57 16.25 14.54 10.65
C LEU A 57 17.76 14.43 10.67
N PRO A 58 18.48 14.93 9.65
CA PRO A 58 19.94 14.96 9.75
C PRO A 58 20.24 15.67 11.08
N PRO A 59 21.14 15.13 11.93
CA PRO A 59 21.54 15.84 13.12
C PRO A 59 21.91 17.25 12.65
N ARG A 60 21.20 18.28 13.17
CA ARG A 60 21.53 19.67 12.88
C ARG A 60 23.03 19.77 13.08
N LEU A 61 23.78 20.03 12.00
CA LEU A 61 25.17 20.45 12.10
C LEU A 61 25.11 21.76 12.86
N THR A 62 25.17 21.69 14.19
CA THR A 62 25.40 22.86 15.02
C THR A 62 26.72 23.42 14.55
N SER A 63 26.62 24.54 13.84
CA SER A 63 27.69 25.46 13.52
C SER A 63 28.58 25.62 14.74
N ILE A 64 29.73 24.95 14.71
CA ILE A 64 30.84 25.20 15.62
C ILE A 64 32.05 25.28 14.72
N TYR A 65 32.26 26.44 14.11
CA TYR A 65 33.57 27.05 14.03
C TYR A 65 33.36 28.56 14.03
N ARG A 66 33.61 29.13 15.21
CA ARG A 66 33.78 30.55 15.48
C ARG A 66 35.27 30.84 15.49
#